data_AF-A0A948Z5G0-F1
#
_entry.id   AF-A0A948Z5G0-F1
#
_cell.length_a   1.000
_cell.length_b   1.000
_cell.length_c   1.000
_cell.angle_alpha   90.00
_cell.angle_beta   90.00
_cell.angle_gamma   90.00
#
_symmetry.space_group_name_H-M   'P 1'
#
loop_
_entity.id
_entity.type
_entity.pdbx_description
1 polymer ?
#
loop_
_entity_poly.entity_id
_entity_poly.type
_entity_poly.pdbx_seq_one_letter_code
_entity_poly.pdbx_strand_id
1 'polypeptide(L)'
;MKTIFAWLITLMFLGSGVGYAGTYTDSAHGNADGNGVDRTPFPAYTPGNCAHCHEQHASIEGSDTGAANYLLFNTRSTNLSGSAPSGFCFDCHGGSSQTSSITINRSYSKNFGGKSTVDDSTIAAQFNHTASGSSHYLPNIVTQILGKSLVTAANVSWSLNANLDPCDACHNPHIAKRNYPVAFEDTTILKTAISRPSDHDNLWGDDTDERMSSYNYQPPYWSGSTNYEPDEGAVAATSKVNTPDYVTFCTDCHNTSNTITSSNPRIGTGRALRQIDWSVDGDKHGAKNATEYITVDSPYTAGAAPVPGYVLSCLDCHEPHGSTNNVFLIRTEVNDTNLAGSITSFSTASWRYLCARCHDDNNKSIHHDNNDWAYIEQKSCGDCHGGYPITCSNCHYHNSSKTNCNNPALPATRDTF
;
A
#
# COMPACT_ATOMS: atom_id res chain seq x y z
N MET A 1 -55.05 -7.93 31.98
CA MET A 1 -53.89 -7.01 31.89
C MET A 1 -52.56 -7.70 32.22
N LYS A 2 -52.41 -8.42 33.33
CA LYS A 2 -51.14 -9.10 33.69
C LYS A 2 -50.67 -10.14 32.66
N THR A 3 -51.58 -10.89 32.05
CA THR A 3 -51.28 -11.88 31.00
C THR A 3 -50.83 -11.23 29.70
N ILE A 4 -51.49 -10.17 29.24
CA ILE A 4 -51.13 -9.43 28.01
C ILE A 4 -49.72 -8.81 28.13
N PHE A 5 -49.37 -8.30 29.31
CA PHE A 5 -48.04 -7.75 29.56
C PHE A 5 -46.94 -8.82 29.53
N ALA A 6 -47.20 -10.02 30.06
CA ALA A 6 -46.27 -11.14 29.99
C ALA A 6 -46.05 -11.61 28.53
N TRP A 7 -47.12 -11.69 27.72
CA TRP A 7 -47.02 -12.05 26.31
C TRP A 7 -46.26 -11.02 25.47
N LEU A 8 -46.43 -9.73 25.76
CA LEU A 8 -45.67 -8.65 25.10
C LEU A 8 -44.17 -8.73 25.43
N ILE A 9 -43.80 -8.99 26.68
CA ILE A 9 -42.40 -9.18 27.07
C ILE A 9 -41.81 -10.41 26.38
N THR A 10 -42.52 -11.54 26.37
CA THR A 10 -42.06 -12.76 25.70
C THR A 10 -41.92 -12.58 24.19
N LEU A 11 -42.83 -11.85 23.53
CA LEU A 11 -42.73 -11.54 22.09
C LEU A 11 -41.59 -10.56 21.77
N MET A 12 -41.26 -9.62 22.68
CA MET A 12 -40.09 -8.75 22.52
C MET A 12 -38.77 -9.54 22.58
N PHE A 13 -38.68 -10.55 23.44
CA PHE A 13 -37.49 -11.42 23.54
C PHE A 13 -37.42 -12.51 22.44
N LEU A 14 -38.56 -12.93 21.88
CA LEU A 14 -38.61 -13.87 20.76
C LEU A 14 -38.40 -13.19 19.39
N GLY A 15 -38.66 -11.89 19.30
CA GLY A 15 -38.43 -11.08 18.10
C GLY A 15 -37.03 -10.46 18.01
N SER A 16 -36.29 -10.39 19.11
CA SER A 16 -34.87 -10.05 19.11
C SER A 16 -34.07 -11.23 18.59
N GLY A 17 -33.89 -11.29 17.28
CA GLY A 17 -32.89 -12.17 16.68
C GLY A 17 -31.53 -11.92 17.34
N VAL A 18 -30.74 -12.98 17.52
CA VAL A 18 -29.32 -12.84 17.85
C VAL A 18 -28.72 -11.90 16.82
N GLY A 19 -28.19 -10.76 17.27
CA GLY A 19 -27.47 -9.83 16.41
C GLY A 19 -26.27 -10.57 15.84
N TYR A 20 -26.39 -11.00 14.58
CA TYR A 20 -25.32 -11.69 13.90
C TYR A 20 -24.30 -10.65 13.48
N ALA A 21 -23.13 -10.65 14.13
CA ALA A 21 -22.04 -9.73 13.80
C ALA A 21 -21.43 -10.00 12.41
N GLY A 22 -21.93 -11.00 11.67
CA GLY A 22 -21.52 -11.26 10.30
C GLY A 22 -20.06 -11.67 10.21
N THR A 23 -19.38 -11.13 9.21
CA THR A 23 -17.96 -11.33 8.96
C THR A 23 -17.05 -10.70 10.03
N TYR A 24 -17.56 -9.81 10.88
CA TYR A 24 -16.79 -9.15 11.93
C TYR A 24 -16.17 -10.13 12.91
N THR A 25 -16.86 -11.21 13.29
CA THR A 25 -16.35 -12.23 14.22
C THR A 25 -15.26 -13.11 13.66
N ASP A 26 -14.91 -12.94 12.39
CA ASP A 26 -13.78 -13.60 11.74
C ASP A 26 -12.69 -12.59 11.36
N SER A 27 -12.80 -11.32 11.78
CA SER A 27 -11.82 -10.28 11.44
C SER A 27 -10.65 -10.22 12.43
N ALA A 28 -9.66 -9.38 12.14
CA ALA A 28 -8.61 -9.03 13.10
C ALA A 28 -9.16 -8.24 14.28
N HIS A 29 -10.29 -7.56 14.09
CA HIS A 29 -10.87 -6.64 15.06
C HIS A 29 -11.94 -7.29 15.93
N GLY A 30 -12.60 -8.33 15.42
CA GLY A 30 -13.60 -9.13 16.14
C GLY A 30 -13.31 -10.62 16.00
N ASN A 31 -13.31 -11.33 17.12
CA ASN A 31 -13.23 -12.79 17.12
C ASN A 31 -14.12 -13.36 18.22
N ALA A 32 -14.88 -14.40 17.89
CA ALA A 32 -15.73 -15.14 18.82
C ALA A 32 -14.95 -15.74 20.01
N ASP A 33 -13.65 -15.96 19.87
CA ASP A 33 -12.77 -16.56 20.88
C ASP A 33 -12.20 -15.53 21.89
N GLY A 34 -12.68 -14.29 21.88
CA GLY A 34 -12.17 -13.24 22.76
C GLY A 34 -10.81 -12.69 22.35
N ASN A 35 -10.53 -12.71 21.04
CA ASN A 35 -9.39 -12.01 20.42
C ASN A 35 -9.91 -10.79 19.64
N GLY A 36 -9.07 -9.77 19.43
CA GLY A 36 -9.42 -8.58 18.64
C GLY A 36 -9.24 -7.28 19.42
N VAL A 37 -10.02 -6.26 19.06
CA VAL A 37 -9.94 -4.94 19.73
C VAL A 37 -10.36 -5.08 21.18
N ASP A 38 -9.51 -4.58 22.08
CA ASP A 38 -9.77 -4.51 23.51
C ASP A 38 -9.43 -3.10 24.01
N ARG A 39 -10.44 -2.24 24.12
CA ARG A 39 -10.28 -0.84 24.50
C ARG A 39 -10.41 -0.67 26.01
N THR A 40 -9.47 0.04 26.63
CA THR A 40 -9.61 0.45 28.03
C THR A 40 -10.37 1.77 28.14
N PRO A 41 -11.18 1.99 29.19
CA PRO A 41 -11.55 1.08 30.26
C PRO A 41 -12.93 0.41 30.01
N PHE A 42 -13.03 -0.56 29.07
CA PHE A 42 -14.29 -1.27 28.77
C PHE A 42 -14.30 -2.73 29.28
N PRO A 43 -14.11 -3.00 30.59
CA PRO A 43 -14.04 -4.38 31.11
C PRO A 43 -15.37 -5.14 31.02
N ALA A 44 -16.48 -4.44 30.76
CA ALA A 44 -17.80 -5.04 30.62
C ALA A 44 -17.99 -5.82 29.31
N TYR A 45 -17.12 -5.59 28.32
CA TYR A 45 -17.19 -6.24 27.02
C TYR A 45 -15.98 -7.15 26.83
N THR A 46 -16.23 -8.37 26.35
CA THR A 46 -15.15 -9.28 25.95
C THR A 46 -14.33 -8.65 24.81
N PRO A 47 -13.01 -8.88 24.74
CA PRO A 47 -12.23 -8.45 23.59
C PRO A 47 -12.85 -8.91 22.27
N GLY A 48 -12.74 -8.08 21.23
CA GLY A 48 -13.34 -8.34 19.92
C GLY A 48 -14.84 -8.05 19.84
N ASN A 49 -15.50 -7.61 20.92
CA ASN A 49 -16.88 -7.14 20.86
C ASN A 49 -16.99 -5.80 20.08
N CYS A 50 -18.08 -5.62 19.31
CA CYS A 50 -18.31 -4.39 18.54
C CYS A 50 -18.29 -3.12 19.40
N ALA A 51 -18.64 -3.21 20.70
CA ALA A 51 -18.64 -2.08 21.64
C ALA A 51 -17.24 -1.49 21.91
N HIS A 52 -16.17 -2.23 21.59
CA HIS A 52 -14.81 -1.69 21.64
C HIS A 52 -14.58 -0.63 20.55
N CYS A 53 -15.34 -0.71 19.46
CA CYS A 53 -15.26 0.21 18.31
C CYS A 53 -16.44 1.19 18.26
N HIS A 54 -17.63 0.71 18.64
CA HIS A 54 -18.87 1.48 18.59
C HIS A 54 -19.36 1.86 19.98
N GLU A 55 -19.61 3.16 20.17
CA GLU A 55 -20.30 3.71 21.32
C GLU A 55 -21.80 3.83 21.02
N GLN A 56 -22.57 2.82 21.42
CA GLN A 56 -24.02 2.78 21.19
C GLN A 56 -24.80 3.61 22.21
N HIS A 57 -24.16 4.03 23.31
CA HIS A 57 -24.78 4.84 24.35
C HIS A 57 -24.13 6.22 24.34
N ALA A 58 -24.91 7.29 24.10
CA ALA A 58 -24.37 8.66 24.03
C ALA A 58 -23.52 9.08 25.26
N SER A 59 -23.68 8.38 26.39
CA SER A 59 -22.82 8.47 27.56
C SER A 59 -22.50 7.10 28.16
N ILE A 60 -21.30 6.98 28.75
CA ILE A 60 -20.91 5.87 29.63
C ILE A 60 -20.66 6.42 31.02
N GLU A 61 -21.29 5.81 32.03
CA GLU A 61 -21.18 6.20 33.44
C GLU A 61 -21.51 7.69 33.70
N GLY A 62 -22.37 8.29 32.86
CA GLY A 62 -22.77 9.70 32.97
C GLY A 62 -21.79 10.70 32.36
N SER A 63 -20.70 10.23 31.73
CA SER A 63 -19.83 11.06 30.91
C SER A 63 -20.26 10.97 29.45
N ASP A 64 -20.79 12.07 28.91
CA ASP A 64 -21.01 12.24 27.47
C ASP A 64 -19.64 12.25 26.78
N THR A 65 -19.30 11.16 26.07
CA THR A 65 -18.18 11.16 25.12
C THR A 65 -18.63 11.61 23.73
N GLY A 66 -19.95 11.65 23.49
CA GLY A 66 -20.55 12.02 22.21
C GLY A 66 -20.31 10.96 21.15
N ALA A 67 -21.37 10.26 20.72
CA ALA A 67 -21.26 9.32 19.61
C ALA A 67 -20.88 10.07 18.32
N ALA A 68 -19.87 9.58 17.61
CA ALA A 68 -19.53 10.07 16.28
C ALA A 68 -20.44 9.48 15.19
N ASN A 69 -20.22 9.86 13.93
CA ASN A 69 -20.84 9.20 12.78
C ASN A 69 -20.68 7.68 12.89
N TYR A 70 -21.72 6.93 12.53
CA TYR A 70 -21.79 5.46 12.66
C TYR A 70 -21.61 4.92 14.08
N LEU A 71 -21.90 5.75 15.10
CA LEU A 71 -21.78 5.39 16.51
C LEU A 71 -20.36 4.96 16.88
N LEU A 72 -19.33 5.50 16.22
CA LEU A 72 -17.94 5.21 16.61
C LEU A 72 -17.61 5.91 17.94
N PHE A 73 -16.72 5.31 18.74
CA PHE A 73 -16.31 5.90 20.02
C PHE A 73 -15.47 7.18 19.86
N ASN A 74 -14.87 7.37 18.69
CA ASN A 74 -14.26 8.62 18.30
C ASN A 74 -14.67 8.95 16.87
N THR A 75 -14.64 10.24 16.57
CA THR A 75 -14.86 10.79 15.24
C THR A 75 -13.83 10.31 14.23
N ARG A 76 -14.23 10.39 12.95
CA ARG A 76 -13.31 10.44 11.82
C ARG A 76 -12.16 11.38 12.15
N SER A 77 -10.94 10.98 11.78
CA SER A 77 -9.74 11.78 12.01
C SER A 77 -9.92 13.28 11.75
N THR A 78 -9.78 14.08 12.81
CA THR A 78 -9.82 15.55 12.75
C THR A 78 -8.43 16.15 12.55
N ASN A 79 -7.38 15.42 12.94
CA ASN A 79 -5.98 15.75 12.66
C ASN A 79 -5.34 14.62 11.86
N LEU A 80 -5.21 14.83 10.54
CA LEU A 80 -4.81 13.81 9.57
C LEU A 80 -3.31 13.81 9.25
N SER A 81 -2.54 14.75 9.83
CA SER A 81 -1.11 14.89 9.56
C SER A 81 -0.39 15.69 10.65
N GLY A 82 0.89 15.40 10.88
CA GLY A 82 1.70 16.08 11.90
C GLY A 82 1.95 15.20 13.13
N SER A 83 2.57 15.76 14.17
CA SER A 83 3.20 14.99 15.27
C SER A 83 2.26 14.15 16.14
N ALA A 84 0.95 14.26 15.97
CA ALA A 84 -0.05 13.46 16.66
C ALA A 84 -1.32 13.37 15.78
N PRO A 85 -1.32 12.54 14.72
CA PRO A 85 -2.54 12.33 13.97
C PRO A 85 -3.56 11.64 14.88
N SER A 86 -4.82 12.06 14.80
CA SER A 86 -5.91 11.62 15.69
C SER A 86 -7.02 11.00 14.88
N GLY A 87 -7.82 10.12 15.48
CA GLY A 87 -8.99 9.49 14.86
C GLY A 87 -9.12 8.04 15.29
N PHE A 88 -10.26 7.44 14.97
CA PHE A 88 -10.63 6.09 15.40
C PHE A 88 -9.50 5.05 15.19
N CYS A 89 -8.95 4.96 13.98
CA CYS A 89 -7.88 4.00 13.68
C CYS A 89 -6.59 4.31 14.45
N PHE A 90 -6.20 5.59 14.55
CA PHE A 90 -4.98 5.99 15.25
C PHE A 90 -5.08 5.82 16.77
N ASP A 91 -6.26 5.97 17.35
CA ASP A 91 -6.45 5.77 18.78
C ASP A 91 -6.20 4.32 19.19
N CYS A 92 -6.61 3.36 18.33
CA CYS A 92 -6.36 1.94 18.52
C CYS A 92 -4.93 1.53 18.13
N HIS A 93 -4.40 2.04 17.01
CA HIS A 93 -3.09 1.64 16.48
C HIS A 93 -1.92 2.54 16.92
N GLY A 94 -2.17 3.55 17.75
CA GLY A 94 -1.18 4.49 18.31
C GLY A 94 -0.75 4.15 19.75
N GLY A 95 -1.38 3.17 20.40
CA GLY A 95 -0.89 2.54 21.62
C GLY A 95 -1.51 2.99 22.96
N SER A 96 -2.39 4.00 22.98
CA SER A 96 -2.99 4.48 24.25
C SER A 96 -4.38 3.90 24.54
N SER A 97 -5.14 3.51 23.52
CA SER A 97 -6.54 3.08 23.70
C SER A 97 -6.74 1.57 23.63
N GLN A 98 -5.67 0.77 23.60
CA GLN A 98 -5.78 -0.70 23.56
C GLN A 98 -4.84 -1.39 24.55
N THR A 99 -5.32 -2.48 25.14
CA THR A 99 -4.56 -3.38 26.03
C THR A 99 -3.88 -4.53 25.28
N SER A 100 -4.21 -4.75 24.00
CA SER A 100 -3.76 -5.91 23.21
C SER A 100 -2.62 -5.60 22.21
N SER A 101 -2.04 -6.67 21.64
CA SER A 101 -0.87 -6.67 20.73
C SER A 101 -1.07 -6.04 19.33
N ILE A 102 -2.24 -5.47 19.03
CA ILE A 102 -2.56 -4.84 17.72
C ILE A 102 -1.83 -3.49 17.50
N THR A 103 -1.13 -3.00 18.53
CA THR A 103 -0.41 -1.72 18.52
C THR A 103 0.86 -1.71 17.68
N ILE A 104 1.38 -2.88 17.27
CA ILE A 104 2.59 -2.97 16.44
C ILE A 104 2.21 -3.20 14.97
N ASN A 105 2.18 -2.12 14.21
CA ASN A 105 2.05 -2.14 12.75
C ASN A 105 3.28 -1.46 12.15
N ARG A 106 4.16 -2.28 11.58
CA ARG A 106 5.41 -1.85 10.97
C ARG A 106 5.24 -1.72 9.47
N SER A 107 6.24 -1.12 8.83
CA SER A 107 6.32 -0.98 7.38
C SER A 107 6.32 -2.35 6.67
N TYR A 108 5.91 -2.37 5.41
CA TYR A 108 6.00 -3.53 4.53
C TYR A 108 7.45 -4.04 4.48
N SER A 109 8.41 -3.13 4.31
CA SER A 109 9.84 -3.47 4.33
C SER A 109 10.25 -4.27 5.58
N LYS A 110 9.61 -4.02 6.73
CA LYS A 110 9.90 -4.72 7.99
C LYS A 110 9.13 -6.02 8.16
N ASN A 111 7.82 -6.01 7.92
CA ASN A 111 6.97 -7.17 8.17
C ASN A 111 7.08 -8.23 7.07
N PHE A 112 7.27 -7.79 5.83
CA PHE A 112 7.22 -8.64 4.63
C PHE A 112 8.53 -8.60 3.82
N GLY A 113 9.39 -7.61 4.08
CA GLY A 113 10.74 -7.56 3.51
C GLY A 113 11.86 -8.04 4.44
N GLY A 114 11.57 -8.25 5.73
CA GLY A 114 12.55 -8.76 6.69
C GLY A 114 13.53 -7.74 7.27
N LYS A 115 13.40 -6.45 6.92
CA LYS A 115 14.32 -5.39 7.35
C LYS A 115 14.68 -5.52 8.82
N SER A 116 15.95 -5.62 9.16
CA SER A 116 16.34 -5.84 10.57
C SER A 116 16.03 -4.61 11.44
N THR A 117 16.22 -3.40 10.92
CA THR A 117 15.95 -2.14 11.64
C THR A 117 14.49 -1.73 11.59
N VAL A 118 13.98 -1.22 12.73
CA VAL A 118 12.62 -0.70 12.83
C VAL A 118 12.66 0.81 12.65
N ASP A 119 12.11 1.26 11.53
CA ASP A 119 11.93 2.67 11.21
C ASP A 119 10.73 3.25 11.98
N ASP A 120 9.60 2.54 11.95
CA ASP A 120 8.39 2.86 12.72
C ASP A 120 7.72 1.60 13.23
N SER A 121 7.09 1.69 14.40
CA SER A 121 6.36 0.58 15.03
C SER A 121 4.84 0.76 15.04
N THR A 122 4.32 1.94 14.67
CA THR A 122 2.89 2.25 14.70
C THR A 122 2.43 2.83 13.36
N ILE A 123 1.13 2.68 13.05
CA ILE A 123 0.53 3.30 11.85
C ILE A 123 0.69 4.83 11.93
N ALA A 124 0.40 5.42 13.09
CA ALA A 124 0.50 6.87 13.30
C ALA A 124 1.90 7.43 13.00
N ALA A 125 2.96 6.69 13.37
CA ALA A 125 4.33 7.09 13.08
C ALA A 125 4.64 7.05 11.58
N GLN A 126 4.22 5.97 10.88
CA GLN A 126 4.42 5.84 9.43
C GLN A 126 3.74 6.97 8.64
N PHE A 127 2.51 7.35 9.00
CA PHE A 127 1.80 8.45 8.30
C PHE A 127 2.33 9.86 8.62
N ASN A 128 3.17 10.00 9.65
CA ASN A 128 3.72 11.29 10.08
C ASN A 128 4.98 11.71 9.30
N HIS A 129 5.46 10.90 8.35
CA HIS A 129 6.60 11.26 7.49
C HIS A 129 6.25 12.35 6.47
N THR A 130 6.15 13.59 6.92
CA THR A 130 5.78 14.75 6.10
C THR A 130 6.92 15.76 5.92
N ALA A 131 7.99 15.63 6.70
CA ALA A 131 9.15 16.53 6.67
C ALA A 131 10.45 15.84 6.20
N SER A 132 10.86 14.72 6.81
CA SER A 132 12.09 13.99 6.47
C SER A 132 11.89 13.01 5.31
N GLY A 133 10.73 12.35 5.28
CA GLY A 133 10.33 11.37 4.27
C GLY A 133 8.98 11.69 3.67
N SER A 134 8.21 10.68 3.29
CA SER A 134 6.89 10.85 2.68
C SER A 134 5.88 9.85 3.22
N SER A 135 4.61 10.21 3.21
CA SER A 135 3.49 9.35 3.58
C SER A 135 2.36 9.43 2.57
N HIS A 136 1.50 8.41 2.56
CA HIS A 136 0.28 8.45 1.79
C HIS A 136 -0.64 9.46 2.48
N TYR A 137 -0.71 10.67 1.94
CA TYR A 137 -1.20 11.82 2.69
C TYR A 137 -2.71 11.76 2.89
N LEU A 138 -3.16 11.38 4.09
CA LEU A 138 -4.57 11.16 4.40
C LEU A 138 -5.50 12.34 4.06
N PRO A 139 -5.10 13.62 4.17
CA PRO A 139 -5.92 14.72 3.68
C PRO A 139 -6.25 14.64 2.18
N ASN A 140 -5.35 14.05 1.36
CA ASN A 140 -5.65 13.81 -0.06
C ASN A 140 -6.71 12.73 -0.25
N ILE A 141 -6.72 11.67 0.57
CA ILE A 141 -7.77 10.64 0.55
C ILE A 141 -9.13 11.27 0.90
N VAL A 142 -9.19 12.08 1.96
CA VAL A 142 -10.42 12.78 2.36
C VAL A 142 -10.97 13.68 1.26
N THR A 143 -10.10 14.44 0.59
CA THR A 143 -10.53 15.46 -0.37
C THR A 143 -10.80 14.92 -1.77
N GLN A 144 -10.20 13.80 -2.15
CA GLN A 144 -10.20 13.30 -3.53
C GLN A 144 -10.74 11.89 -3.71
N ILE A 145 -10.88 11.10 -2.64
CA ILE A 145 -11.41 9.74 -2.72
C ILE A 145 -12.78 9.66 -2.05
N LEU A 146 -12.87 10.08 -0.79
CA LEU A 146 -14.10 9.92 -0.01
C LEU A 146 -15.22 10.85 -0.51
N GLY A 147 -16.38 10.26 -0.83
CA GLY A 147 -17.51 10.98 -1.43
C GLY A 147 -17.28 11.44 -2.87
N LYS A 148 -16.23 10.95 -3.53
CA LYS A 148 -15.91 11.25 -4.93
C LYS A 148 -16.19 10.04 -5.81
N SER A 149 -16.47 10.30 -7.08
CA SER A 149 -16.56 9.26 -8.10
C SER A 149 -15.21 9.11 -8.77
N LEU A 150 -14.68 7.88 -8.73
CA LEU A 150 -13.47 7.47 -9.43
C LEU A 150 -13.83 6.32 -10.38
N VAL A 151 -12.88 5.92 -11.21
CA VAL A 151 -13.02 4.74 -12.06
C VAL A 151 -11.88 3.77 -11.84
N THR A 152 -12.16 2.48 -11.95
CA THR A 152 -11.11 1.45 -11.98
C THR A 152 -10.31 1.54 -13.29
N ALA A 153 -9.18 0.82 -13.38
CA ALA A 153 -8.44 0.68 -14.65
C ALA A 153 -9.29 0.07 -15.79
N ALA A 154 -10.33 -0.69 -15.45
CA ALA A 154 -11.32 -1.22 -16.40
C ALA A 154 -12.45 -0.22 -16.74
N ASN A 155 -12.33 1.05 -16.34
CA ASN A 155 -13.31 2.12 -16.52
C ASN A 155 -14.67 1.84 -15.85
N VAL A 156 -14.68 1.10 -14.74
CA VAL A 156 -15.89 0.90 -13.93
C VAL A 156 -15.94 2.01 -12.89
N SER A 157 -17.02 2.80 -12.87
CA SER A 157 -17.22 3.86 -11.88
C SER A 157 -17.53 3.30 -10.50
N TRP A 158 -16.94 3.90 -9.47
CA TRP A 158 -17.18 3.58 -8.06
C TRP A 158 -17.08 4.85 -7.20
N SER A 159 -17.60 4.77 -5.97
CA SER A 159 -17.50 5.85 -4.99
C SER A 159 -17.59 5.31 -3.58
N LEU A 160 -16.80 5.88 -2.67
CA LEU A 160 -16.88 5.59 -1.24
C LEU A 160 -17.73 6.62 -0.51
N ASN A 161 -18.25 6.24 0.66
CA ASN A 161 -19.01 7.17 1.49
C ASN A 161 -18.10 8.31 2.01
N ALA A 162 -18.60 9.55 1.93
CA ALA A 162 -17.87 10.74 2.36
C ALA A 162 -17.51 10.76 3.86
N ASN A 163 -18.21 9.97 4.67
CA ASN A 163 -18.10 9.94 6.12
C ASN A 163 -17.18 8.84 6.67
N LEU A 164 -16.57 8.02 5.81
CA LEU A 164 -15.59 7.00 6.23
C LEU A 164 -14.32 7.63 6.82
N ASP A 165 -13.61 6.87 7.66
CA ASP A 165 -12.24 7.23 8.00
C ASP A 165 -11.35 7.08 6.75
N PRO A 166 -10.37 7.97 6.49
CA PRO A 166 -9.49 7.81 5.34
C PRO A 166 -8.63 6.54 5.36
N CYS A 167 -8.40 5.92 6.53
CA CYS A 167 -7.81 4.58 6.57
C CYS A 167 -8.77 3.54 5.99
N ASP A 168 -10.07 3.75 6.17
CA ASP A 168 -11.10 2.87 5.64
C ASP A 168 -11.17 2.89 4.12
N ALA A 169 -10.56 3.86 3.43
CA ALA A 169 -10.53 3.83 1.96
C ALA A 169 -9.83 2.58 1.41
N CYS A 170 -8.88 2.02 2.17
CA CYS A 170 -8.02 0.90 1.78
C CYS A 170 -8.26 -0.36 2.62
N HIS A 171 -8.96 -0.23 3.75
CA HIS A 171 -9.15 -1.29 4.74
C HIS A 171 -10.59 -1.28 5.22
N ASN A 172 -11.27 -2.41 5.20
CA ASN A 172 -12.56 -2.50 5.84
C ASN A 172 -12.38 -3.13 7.22
N PRO A 173 -12.50 -2.36 8.33
CA PRO A 173 -12.23 -2.87 9.67
C PRO A 173 -13.15 -4.03 10.08
N HIS A 174 -14.30 -4.21 9.40
CA HIS A 174 -15.20 -5.33 9.67
C HIS A 174 -14.72 -6.67 9.08
N ILE A 175 -13.77 -6.67 8.14
CA ILE A 175 -13.35 -7.90 7.44
C ILE A 175 -11.83 -8.07 7.38
N ALA A 176 -11.05 -7.00 7.59
CA ALA A 176 -9.60 -7.03 7.56
C ALA A 176 -9.06 -8.11 8.50
N LYS A 177 -8.19 -9.00 7.99
CA LYS A 177 -7.58 -10.07 8.76
C LYS A 177 -6.20 -9.66 9.24
N ARG A 178 -5.76 -10.27 10.35
CA ARG A 178 -4.37 -10.17 10.78
C ARG A 178 -3.53 -10.89 9.74
N ASN A 179 -2.58 -10.20 9.11
CA ASN A 179 -1.69 -10.74 8.09
C ASN A 179 -0.23 -10.87 8.58
N TYR A 180 0.10 -10.31 9.74
CA TYR A 180 1.40 -10.47 10.40
C TYR A 180 1.33 -10.27 11.94
N PRO A 181 2.19 -10.91 12.75
CA PRO A 181 2.89 -12.15 12.45
C PRO A 181 1.88 -13.29 12.53
N VAL A 182 1.47 -13.82 11.38
CA VAL A 182 0.66 -15.04 11.33
C VAL A 182 1.63 -16.15 10.98
N ALA A 183 1.64 -17.23 11.77
CA ALA A 183 2.40 -18.42 11.41
C ALA A 183 1.83 -18.93 10.07
N PHE A 184 2.66 -18.91 9.02
CA PHE A 184 2.28 -19.33 7.68
C PHE A 184 1.76 -20.78 7.63
N GLU A 185 2.01 -21.58 8.68
CA GLU A 185 1.63 -22.99 8.75
C GLU A 185 0.11 -23.25 8.91
N ASP A 186 -0.70 -22.26 9.29
CA ASP A 186 -2.15 -22.45 9.54
C ASP A 186 -3.04 -22.10 8.32
N THR A 187 -2.45 -21.58 7.23
CA THR A 187 -3.19 -21.20 6.02
C THR A 187 -2.39 -21.50 4.76
N THR A 188 -3.04 -22.04 3.71
CA THR A 188 -2.41 -22.29 2.40
C THR A 188 -1.99 -21.01 1.66
N ILE A 189 -2.52 -19.86 2.09
CA ILE A 189 -2.27 -18.54 1.51
C ILE A 189 -2.16 -17.51 2.64
N LEU A 190 -1.30 -16.50 2.46
CA LEU A 190 -1.20 -15.41 3.43
C LEU A 190 -2.53 -14.64 3.52
N LYS A 191 -3.00 -14.45 4.77
CA LYS A 191 -4.15 -13.60 5.08
C LYS A 191 -3.89 -12.16 4.65
N THR A 192 -4.94 -11.39 4.42
CA THR A 192 -4.86 -10.01 3.93
C THR A 192 -5.67 -9.06 4.80
N ALA A 193 -5.27 -7.79 4.81
CA ALA A 193 -5.91 -6.72 5.57
C ALA A 193 -6.56 -5.66 4.67
N ILE A 194 -6.45 -5.80 3.34
CA ILE A 194 -6.90 -4.80 2.38
C ILE A 194 -8.25 -5.19 1.78
N SER A 195 -9.02 -4.18 1.44
CA SER A 195 -10.28 -4.27 0.70
C SER A 195 -10.22 -3.21 -0.39
N ARG A 196 -10.54 -3.57 -1.64
CA ARG A 196 -10.44 -2.61 -2.75
C ARG A 196 -11.42 -1.44 -2.55
N PRO A 197 -11.03 -0.18 -2.83
CA PRO A 197 -11.95 0.95 -2.77
C PRO A 197 -13.25 0.76 -3.59
N SER A 198 -13.14 0.12 -4.77
CA SER A 198 -14.27 -0.18 -5.65
C SER A 198 -15.09 -1.41 -5.24
N ASP A 199 -14.55 -2.25 -4.36
CA ASP A 199 -15.18 -3.47 -3.85
C ASP A 199 -14.96 -3.60 -2.34
N HIS A 200 -15.40 -2.55 -1.63
CA HIS A 200 -14.97 -2.29 -0.26
C HIS A 200 -15.56 -3.26 0.77
N ASP A 201 -16.64 -3.96 0.42
CA ASP A 201 -17.31 -4.92 1.28
C ASP A 201 -16.70 -6.34 1.19
N ASN A 202 -15.72 -6.54 0.31
CA ASN A 202 -15.00 -7.78 0.15
C ASN A 202 -13.52 -7.61 0.51
N LEU A 203 -12.95 -8.68 1.04
CA LEU A 203 -11.53 -8.75 1.31
C LEU A 203 -10.80 -8.92 -0.04
N TRP A 204 -9.57 -8.40 -0.16
CA TRP A 204 -8.80 -8.49 -1.41
C TRP A 204 -7.43 -9.13 -1.19
N GLY A 205 -7.11 -10.08 -2.05
CA GLY A 205 -5.95 -10.93 -1.92
C GLY A 205 -6.20 -11.99 -0.86
N ASP A 206 -7.42 -12.52 -0.76
CA ASP A 206 -7.75 -13.76 -0.06
C ASP A 206 -8.19 -14.87 -1.00
N ASP A 207 -8.54 -14.55 -2.25
CA ASP A 207 -8.77 -15.56 -3.29
C ASP A 207 -7.52 -15.86 -4.12
N THR A 208 -7.57 -16.93 -4.92
CA THR A 208 -6.42 -17.42 -5.72
C THR A 208 -6.11 -16.56 -6.95
N ASP A 209 -7.13 -15.93 -7.53
CA ASP A 209 -7.03 -15.03 -8.68
C ASP A 209 -6.64 -13.59 -8.30
N GLU A 210 -6.73 -13.25 -7.01
CA GLU A 210 -6.34 -11.96 -6.44
C GLU A 210 -4.88 -11.94 -5.95
N ARG A 211 -4.03 -12.78 -6.53
CA ARG A 211 -2.61 -12.95 -6.15
C ARG A 211 -1.69 -12.55 -7.28
N MET A 212 -0.47 -12.16 -6.94
CA MET A 212 0.55 -11.86 -7.94
C MET A 212 0.98 -13.10 -8.76
N SER A 213 0.62 -14.32 -8.34
CA SER A 213 0.75 -15.53 -9.15
C SER A 213 -0.06 -15.51 -10.44
N SER A 214 -1.05 -14.62 -10.57
CA SER A 214 -1.78 -14.38 -11.82
C SER A 214 -0.94 -13.66 -12.89
N TYR A 215 0.22 -13.12 -12.52
CA TYR A 215 1.13 -12.41 -13.40
C TYR A 215 2.44 -13.18 -13.63
N ASN A 216 3.22 -12.75 -14.62
CA ASN A 216 4.65 -13.07 -14.69
C ASN A 216 5.45 -12.27 -13.65
N TYR A 217 5.14 -12.47 -12.37
CA TYR A 217 5.78 -11.79 -11.25
C TYR A 217 6.96 -12.60 -10.73
N GLN A 218 8.02 -11.94 -10.27
CA GLN A 218 9.11 -12.55 -9.52
C GLN A 218 9.30 -11.78 -8.22
N PRO A 219 9.02 -12.38 -7.05
CA PRO A 219 9.21 -11.68 -5.79
C PRO A 219 10.69 -11.35 -5.55
N PRO A 220 11.00 -10.20 -4.95
CA PRO A 220 12.35 -9.87 -4.53
C PRO A 220 12.79 -10.75 -3.36
N TYR A 221 14.09 -10.75 -3.08
CA TYR A 221 14.64 -11.42 -1.91
C TYR A 221 14.30 -10.69 -0.61
N TRP A 222 14.08 -11.49 0.42
CA TRP A 222 13.98 -11.09 1.82
C TRP A 222 15.33 -10.60 2.36
N SER A 223 15.31 -9.62 3.25
CA SER A 223 16.48 -8.99 3.85
C SER A 223 17.56 -9.98 4.28
N GLY A 224 18.77 -9.83 3.75
CA GLY A 224 19.93 -10.62 4.13
C GLY A 224 19.82 -12.12 3.84
N SER A 225 18.92 -12.52 2.92
CA SER A 225 18.62 -13.91 2.59
C SER A 225 18.48 -14.09 1.07
N THR A 226 18.37 -15.36 0.65
CA THR A 226 17.96 -15.74 -0.72
C THR A 226 16.54 -16.32 -0.74
N ASN A 227 15.84 -16.25 0.40
CA ASN A 227 14.41 -16.48 0.47
C ASN A 227 13.65 -15.27 -0.10
N TYR A 228 12.38 -15.45 -0.42
CA TYR A 228 11.57 -14.49 -1.15
C TYR A 228 10.59 -13.73 -0.24
N GLU A 229 10.30 -12.48 -0.57
CA GLU A 229 9.17 -11.73 -0.01
C GLU A 229 7.83 -12.28 -0.52
N PRO A 230 6.72 -12.17 0.24
CA PRO A 230 6.57 -11.55 1.55
C PRO A 230 6.69 -12.51 2.73
N ASP A 231 6.98 -13.78 2.47
CA ASP A 231 6.79 -14.88 3.41
C ASP A 231 8.08 -15.52 3.93
N GLU A 232 9.24 -14.95 3.57
CA GLU A 232 10.56 -15.54 3.85
C GLU A 232 10.67 -16.99 3.30
N GLY A 233 9.89 -17.32 2.27
CA GLY A 233 9.83 -18.64 1.68
C GLY A 233 11.06 -18.93 0.80
N ALA A 234 11.56 -20.17 0.81
CA ALA A 234 12.66 -20.57 -0.07
C ALA A 234 12.25 -20.78 -1.54
N VAL A 235 10.94 -20.75 -1.84
CA VAL A 235 10.38 -21.09 -3.16
C VAL A 235 9.57 -19.92 -3.69
N ALA A 236 10.08 -19.26 -4.73
CA ALA A 236 9.43 -18.09 -5.34
C ALA A 236 7.97 -18.35 -5.75
N ALA A 237 7.63 -19.54 -6.25
CA ALA A 237 6.27 -19.87 -6.65
C ALA A 237 5.27 -19.78 -5.48
N THR A 238 5.66 -20.20 -4.28
CA THR A 238 4.84 -20.09 -3.07
C THR A 238 4.70 -18.62 -2.66
N SER A 239 5.81 -17.87 -2.67
CA SER A 239 5.82 -16.46 -2.29
C SER A 239 4.98 -15.59 -3.22
N LYS A 240 4.91 -15.92 -4.53
CA LYS A 240 3.98 -15.29 -5.49
C LYS A 240 2.52 -15.46 -5.09
N VAL A 241 2.13 -16.67 -4.66
CA VAL A 241 0.78 -16.97 -4.19
C VAL A 241 0.48 -16.25 -2.87
N ASN A 242 1.50 -16.07 -2.02
CA ASN A 242 1.38 -15.33 -0.78
C ASN A 242 1.40 -13.80 -0.95
N THR A 243 1.64 -13.28 -2.16
CA THR A 243 1.60 -11.85 -2.43
C THR A 243 0.21 -11.47 -2.99
N PRO A 244 -0.59 -10.66 -2.29
CA PRO A 244 -1.80 -10.06 -2.85
C PRO A 244 -1.52 -9.31 -4.15
N ASP A 245 -2.50 -9.27 -5.05
CA ASP A 245 -2.46 -8.46 -6.25
C ASP A 245 -2.56 -6.96 -5.88
N TYR A 246 -1.41 -6.39 -5.50
CA TYR A 246 -1.28 -4.97 -5.20
C TYR A 246 -1.36 -4.10 -6.46
N VAL A 247 -1.22 -4.69 -7.66
CA VAL A 247 -1.40 -3.97 -8.92
C VAL A 247 -2.85 -3.56 -9.08
N THR A 248 -3.78 -4.53 -9.04
CA THR A 248 -5.21 -4.26 -9.15
C THR A 248 -5.70 -3.40 -7.99
N PHE A 249 -5.20 -3.65 -6.77
CA PHE A 249 -5.54 -2.83 -5.61
C PHE A 249 -5.12 -1.37 -5.75
N CYS A 250 -3.87 -1.09 -6.13
CA CYS A 250 -3.40 0.29 -6.26
C CYS A 250 -3.99 1.00 -7.49
N THR A 251 -4.15 0.29 -8.61
CA THR A 251 -4.70 0.86 -9.86
C THR A 251 -6.20 1.09 -9.82
N ASP A 252 -6.87 0.67 -8.75
CA ASP A 252 -8.25 1.05 -8.46
C ASP A 252 -8.41 2.58 -8.35
N CYS A 253 -7.40 3.24 -7.77
CA CYS A 253 -7.28 4.69 -7.68
C CYS A 253 -6.24 5.25 -8.65
N HIS A 254 -5.06 4.63 -8.72
CA HIS A 254 -3.90 5.13 -9.48
C HIS A 254 -3.88 4.54 -10.89
N ASN A 255 -4.62 5.16 -11.81
CA ASN A 255 -4.68 4.72 -13.21
C ASN A 255 -4.65 5.92 -14.18
N THR A 256 -4.73 5.63 -15.48
CA THR A 256 -4.73 6.62 -16.56
C THR A 256 -6.01 7.46 -16.67
N SER A 257 -7.10 7.01 -16.04
CA SER A 257 -8.40 7.70 -16.09
C SER A 257 -8.60 8.65 -14.90
N ASN A 258 -8.08 8.32 -13.72
CA ASN A 258 -8.17 9.15 -12.54
C ASN A 258 -7.05 10.20 -12.52
N THR A 259 -7.40 11.44 -12.16
CA THR A 259 -6.41 12.49 -11.88
C THR A 259 -6.43 12.81 -10.39
N ILE A 260 -5.36 12.44 -9.69
CA ILE A 260 -5.18 12.70 -8.26
C ILE A 260 -4.06 13.73 -8.10
N THR A 261 -4.31 14.76 -7.30
CA THR A 261 -3.36 15.81 -6.96
C THR A 261 -2.85 15.60 -5.55
N SER A 262 -1.53 15.63 -5.34
CA SER A 262 -1.00 15.59 -3.99
C SER A 262 -0.79 17.00 -3.45
N SER A 263 -1.15 17.16 -2.19
CA SER A 263 -0.78 18.32 -1.37
C SER A 263 0.14 17.91 -0.23
N ASN A 264 0.80 16.75 -0.33
CA ASN A 264 1.75 16.31 0.68
C ASN A 264 2.87 17.35 0.80
N PRO A 265 3.11 17.93 1.98
CA PRO A 265 4.13 18.96 2.19
C PRO A 265 5.52 18.58 1.67
N ARG A 266 5.85 17.29 1.67
CA ARG A 266 7.17 16.80 1.23
C ARG A 266 7.45 17.02 -0.25
N ILE A 267 6.43 16.91 -1.10
CA ILE A 267 6.56 16.99 -2.57
C ILE A 267 6.05 18.31 -3.14
N GLY A 268 5.64 19.25 -2.28
CA GLY A 268 5.07 20.54 -2.65
C GLY A 268 3.55 20.51 -2.81
N THR A 269 2.94 21.68 -2.96
CA THR A 269 1.48 21.82 -3.02
C THR A 269 0.93 21.74 -4.45
N GLY A 270 -0.16 20.98 -4.64
CA GLY A 270 -1.03 21.08 -5.81
C GLY A 270 -0.51 20.40 -7.08
N ARG A 271 0.40 19.43 -6.95
CA ARG A 271 0.94 18.70 -8.12
C ARG A 271 0.11 17.44 -8.40
N ALA A 272 -0.33 17.28 -9.65
CA ALA A 272 -0.89 16.02 -10.14
C ALA A 272 0.14 14.89 -9.98
N LEU A 273 -0.28 13.80 -9.32
CA LEU A 273 0.47 12.56 -9.29
C LEU A 273 0.64 12.04 -10.72
N ARG A 274 1.75 11.34 -10.97
CA ARG A 274 1.91 10.64 -12.25
C ARG A 274 0.87 9.54 -12.30
N GLN A 275 0.15 9.48 -13.42
CA GLN A 275 -0.76 8.40 -13.70
C GLN A 275 0.03 7.13 -13.99
N ILE A 276 -0.59 5.99 -13.75
CA ILE A 276 0.02 4.67 -13.89
C ILE A 276 -0.74 3.92 -14.98
N ASP A 277 -0.02 3.29 -15.89
CA ASP A 277 -0.59 2.39 -16.89
C ASP A 277 0.04 1.01 -16.73
N TRP A 278 -0.66 0.07 -16.12
CA TRP A 278 -0.16 -1.30 -15.94
C TRP A 278 -0.53 -2.25 -17.08
N SER A 279 -1.10 -1.72 -18.18
CA SER A 279 -1.46 -2.52 -19.34
C SER A 279 -0.22 -3.01 -20.10
N VAL A 280 -0.45 -3.91 -21.06
CA VAL A 280 0.61 -4.47 -21.91
C VAL A 280 1.33 -3.43 -22.78
N ASP A 281 0.71 -2.26 -22.96
CA ASP A 281 1.25 -1.14 -23.76
C ASP A 281 1.78 0.02 -22.88
N GLY A 282 1.56 -0.06 -21.56
CA GLY A 282 1.85 0.98 -20.57
C GLY A 282 3.28 0.97 -20.04
N ASP A 283 3.43 0.84 -18.71
CA ASP A 283 4.70 0.94 -17.98
C ASP A 283 5.55 -0.34 -18.09
N LYS A 284 6.88 -0.21 -18.24
CA LYS A 284 7.85 -1.31 -18.32
C LYS A 284 7.93 -2.23 -17.10
N HIS A 285 7.62 -1.71 -15.91
CA HIS A 285 7.50 -2.51 -14.69
C HIS A 285 6.08 -3.05 -14.48
N GLY A 286 5.14 -2.64 -15.34
CA GLY A 286 3.84 -3.25 -15.50
C GLY A 286 3.88 -4.41 -16.51
N ALA A 287 2.81 -4.58 -17.28
CA ALA A 287 2.70 -5.71 -18.22
C ALA A 287 3.46 -5.51 -19.55
N LYS A 288 4.13 -4.38 -19.75
CA LYS A 288 4.86 -4.10 -20.99
C LYS A 288 6.21 -4.81 -21.03
N ASN A 289 6.44 -5.56 -22.10
CA ASN A 289 7.70 -6.29 -22.27
C ASN A 289 8.92 -5.37 -22.43
N ALA A 290 10.07 -5.92 -22.06
CA ALA A 290 11.36 -5.37 -22.42
C ALA A 290 11.51 -5.31 -23.95
N THR A 291 12.02 -4.19 -24.44
CA THR A 291 12.22 -3.94 -25.89
C THR A 291 13.62 -4.30 -26.37
N GLU A 292 14.58 -4.39 -25.44
CA GLU A 292 15.97 -4.75 -25.71
C GLU A 292 16.50 -5.67 -24.59
N TYR A 293 17.78 -6.05 -24.68
CA TYR A 293 18.45 -6.82 -23.64
C TYR A 293 18.48 -6.07 -22.30
N ILE A 294 18.11 -6.76 -21.22
CA ILE A 294 18.17 -6.22 -19.85
C ILE A 294 19.18 -6.99 -19.00
N THR A 295 19.96 -6.24 -18.24
CA THR A 295 20.82 -6.79 -17.17
C THR A 295 20.13 -6.51 -15.85
N VAL A 296 19.89 -7.58 -15.10
CA VAL A 296 19.21 -7.57 -13.80
C VAL A 296 19.95 -8.48 -12.84
N ASP A 297 19.86 -8.15 -11.56
CA ASP A 297 20.40 -8.94 -10.47
C ASP A 297 19.41 -10.04 -10.06
N SER A 298 19.91 -11.09 -9.44
CA SER A 298 19.06 -12.12 -8.83
C SER A 298 18.06 -11.49 -7.85
N PRO A 299 16.83 -12.02 -7.74
CA PRO A 299 16.33 -13.28 -8.33
C PRO A 299 15.83 -13.17 -9.77
N TYR A 300 15.96 -12.00 -10.40
CA TYR A 300 15.49 -11.79 -11.75
C TYR A 300 16.46 -12.40 -12.77
N THR A 301 15.91 -12.83 -13.91
CA THR A 301 16.72 -13.42 -14.98
C THR A 301 16.95 -12.41 -16.10
N ALA A 302 18.22 -12.17 -16.45
CA ALA A 302 18.61 -11.36 -17.60
C ALA A 302 18.21 -12.03 -18.93
N GLY A 303 18.01 -11.23 -19.98
CA GLY A 303 17.71 -11.78 -21.31
C GLY A 303 17.51 -10.74 -22.41
N ALA A 304 17.43 -11.21 -23.66
CA ALA A 304 17.26 -10.41 -24.89
C ALA A 304 15.79 -10.30 -25.32
N ALA A 305 15.39 -9.14 -25.84
CA ALA A 305 14.01 -8.90 -26.24
C ALA A 305 13.50 -9.79 -27.40
N PRO A 306 12.19 -10.11 -27.40
CA PRO A 306 11.25 -9.88 -26.30
C PRO A 306 11.43 -10.95 -25.21
N VAL A 307 12.00 -10.58 -24.06
CA VAL A 307 11.86 -11.38 -22.84
C VAL A 307 10.52 -10.99 -22.23
N PRO A 308 9.70 -11.97 -21.78
CA PRO A 308 8.57 -11.67 -20.92
C PRO A 308 9.03 -10.78 -19.77
N GLY A 309 8.55 -9.53 -19.72
CA GLY A 309 8.86 -8.62 -18.63
C GLY A 309 8.34 -9.19 -17.32
N TYR A 310 9.03 -8.90 -16.21
CA TYR A 310 8.46 -9.18 -14.89
C TYR A 310 7.46 -8.08 -14.55
N VAL A 311 6.22 -8.47 -14.27
CA VAL A 311 5.24 -7.56 -13.69
C VAL A 311 5.59 -7.39 -12.23
N LEU A 312 5.96 -6.17 -11.82
CA LEU A 312 6.27 -5.90 -10.42
C LEU A 312 5.00 -5.64 -9.62
N SER A 313 5.04 -6.00 -8.34
CA SER A 313 4.08 -5.51 -7.36
C SER A 313 4.37 -4.05 -7.06
N CYS A 314 3.33 -3.24 -6.84
CA CYS A 314 3.49 -1.86 -6.38
C CYS A 314 4.35 -1.77 -5.11
N LEU A 315 4.23 -2.77 -4.24
CA LEU A 315 4.96 -2.82 -2.96
C LEU A 315 6.39 -3.37 -3.07
N ASP A 316 6.85 -3.75 -4.26
CA ASP A 316 8.27 -4.03 -4.48
C ASP A 316 9.10 -2.75 -4.34
N CYS A 317 8.51 -1.59 -4.70
CA CYS A 317 9.17 -0.29 -4.65
C CYS A 317 8.56 0.66 -3.63
N HIS A 318 7.26 0.56 -3.36
CA HIS A 318 6.53 1.52 -2.53
C HIS A 318 6.16 0.99 -1.15
N GLU A 319 6.16 1.90 -0.19
CA GLU A 319 5.78 1.72 1.20
C GLU A 319 4.40 2.39 1.38
N PRO A 320 3.30 1.64 1.54
CA PRO A 320 1.96 2.15 1.30
C PRO A 320 1.48 3.17 2.35
N HIS A 321 2.08 3.16 3.55
CA HIS A 321 1.73 4.09 4.62
C HIS A 321 2.70 5.27 4.70
N GLY A 322 4.01 4.98 4.73
CA GLY A 322 5.03 6.02 4.70
C GLY A 322 6.45 5.51 4.83
N SER A 323 7.37 6.30 4.29
CA SER A 323 8.80 6.06 4.30
C SER A 323 9.52 7.18 5.06
N THR A 324 10.43 6.82 5.96
CA THR A 324 11.09 7.73 6.91
C THR A 324 11.91 8.82 6.27
N ASN A 325 12.66 8.46 5.22
CA ASN A 325 13.68 9.32 4.62
C ASN A 325 13.54 9.46 3.10
N ASN A 326 12.67 8.65 2.48
CA ASN A 326 12.46 8.71 1.04
C ASN A 326 11.17 9.45 0.70
N VAL A 327 11.18 10.16 -0.43
CA VAL A 327 10.02 10.75 -1.08
C VAL A 327 9.28 9.71 -1.93
N PHE A 328 8.08 10.05 -2.37
CA PHE A 328 7.23 9.22 -3.25
C PHE A 328 6.96 7.82 -2.69
N LEU A 329 6.90 7.71 -1.36
CA LEU A 329 6.65 6.46 -0.66
C LEU A 329 7.68 5.37 -0.98
N ILE A 330 8.90 5.70 -1.40
CA ILE A 330 9.85 4.65 -1.80
C ILE A 330 10.37 3.90 -0.58
N ARG A 331 10.35 2.57 -0.66
CA ARG A 331 10.91 1.66 0.36
C ARG A 331 12.36 2.00 0.65
N THR A 332 12.78 1.80 1.90
CA THR A 332 14.17 1.99 2.31
C THR A 332 15.04 0.75 2.06
N GLU A 333 14.41 -0.38 1.76
CA GLU A 333 15.04 -1.67 1.53
C GLU A 333 14.24 -2.42 0.47
N VAL A 334 14.92 -2.94 -0.54
CA VAL A 334 14.36 -3.68 -1.66
C VAL A 334 15.40 -4.73 -2.07
N ASN A 335 14.94 -5.96 -2.30
CA ASN A 335 15.75 -7.08 -2.78
C ASN A 335 16.99 -7.30 -1.90
N ASP A 336 16.77 -7.91 -0.73
CA ASP A 336 17.76 -8.29 0.29
C ASP A 336 18.50 -7.18 1.06
N THR A 337 18.57 -5.94 0.55
CA THR A 337 19.49 -4.94 1.09
C THR A 337 18.91 -3.52 1.11
N ASN A 338 19.30 -2.75 2.14
CA ASN A 338 18.95 -1.34 2.27
C ASN A 338 19.44 -0.50 1.08
N LEU A 339 18.68 0.50 0.69
CA LEU A 339 19.15 1.47 -0.30
C LEU A 339 20.44 2.13 0.18
N ALA A 340 21.41 2.33 -0.71
CA ALA A 340 22.71 2.92 -0.36
C ALA A 340 22.64 4.41 0.04
N GLY A 341 21.48 5.03 -0.09
CA GLY A 341 21.21 6.39 0.35
C GLY A 341 19.72 6.73 0.27
N SER A 342 19.37 7.96 0.64
CA SER A 342 17.97 8.41 0.66
C SER A 342 17.55 9.06 -0.65
N ILE A 343 16.31 8.78 -1.05
CA ILE A 343 15.64 9.41 -2.19
C ILE A 343 14.88 10.62 -1.69
N THR A 344 15.50 11.79 -1.71
CA THR A 344 14.93 13.01 -1.10
C THR A 344 14.24 13.94 -2.11
N SER A 345 14.32 13.63 -3.40
CA SER A 345 13.70 14.38 -4.50
C SER A 345 13.66 13.54 -5.77
N PHE A 346 13.10 14.08 -6.85
CA PHE A 346 13.12 13.45 -8.17
C PHE A 346 14.46 13.68 -8.90
N SER A 347 15.58 13.32 -8.26
CA SER A 347 16.95 13.53 -8.77
C SER A 347 17.63 12.23 -9.18
N THR A 348 18.48 12.30 -10.21
CA THR A 348 19.21 11.17 -10.80
C THR A 348 20.10 10.43 -9.83
N ALA A 349 20.86 11.18 -9.02
CA ALA A 349 21.85 10.59 -8.12
C ALA A 349 21.21 9.82 -6.96
N SER A 350 19.98 10.15 -6.60
CA SER A 350 19.26 9.46 -5.54
C SER A 350 18.46 8.27 -6.07
N TRP A 351 17.77 8.41 -7.21
CA TRP A 351 16.95 7.32 -7.76
C TRP A 351 17.75 6.07 -8.15
N ARG A 352 19.02 6.22 -8.50
CA ARG A 352 19.92 5.07 -8.74
C ARG A 352 19.96 4.09 -7.56
N TYR A 353 19.75 4.56 -6.33
CA TYR A 353 19.82 3.70 -5.15
C TYR A 353 18.71 2.65 -5.16
N LEU A 354 17.53 2.99 -5.69
CA LEU A 354 16.44 2.03 -5.87
C LEU A 354 16.70 1.12 -7.06
N CYS A 355 17.07 1.69 -8.22
CA CYS A 355 17.24 0.92 -9.45
C CYS A 355 18.34 -0.15 -9.30
N ALA A 356 19.45 0.20 -8.63
CA ALA A 356 20.57 -0.68 -8.33
C ALA A 356 20.25 -1.73 -7.24
N ARG A 357 18.97 -1.99 -6.94
CA ARG A 357 18.55 -3.16 -6.15
C ARG A 357 18.16 -4.33 -7.04
N CYS A 358 17.80 -4.07 -8.29
CA CYS A 358 17.39 -5.11 -9.23
C CYS A 358 18.16 -5.04 -10.56
N HIS A 359 18.89 -3.96 -10.82
CA HIS A 359 19.68 -3.77 -12.02
C HIS A 359 21.16 -3.60 -11.68
N ASP A 360 22.05 -4.03 -12.60
CA ASP A 360 23.50 -3.94 -12.45
C ASP A 360 23.96 -2.55 -11.98
N ASP A 361 24.67 -2.56 -10.86
CA ASP A 361 25.08 -1.43 -10.02
C ASP A 361 25.74 -0.27 -10.78
N ASN A 362 26.44 -0.54 -11.87
CA ASN A 362 27.13 0.49 -12.62
C ASN A 362 26.18 1.39 -13.42
N ASN A 363 24.92 0.97 -13.64
CA ASN A 363 23.94 1.57 -14.57
C ASN A 363 24.50 1.90 -15.97
N LYS A 364 25.73 1.48 -16.24
CA LYS A 364 26.52 1.67 -17.46
C LYS A 364 25.98 0.71 -18.50
N SER A 365 25.63 -0.51 -18.11
CA SER A 365 24.96 -1.44 -19.01
C SER A 365 23.63 -0.89 -19.55
N ILE A 366 22.86 -0.18 -18.71
CA ILE A 366 21.56 0.42 -19.05
C ILE A 366 21.67 1.59 -20.05
N HIS A 367 22.81 2.30 -20.11
CA HIS A 367 22.97 3.50 -20.95
C HIS A 367 24.13 3.48 -21.95
N HIS A 368 25.15 2.66 -21.75
CA HIS A 368 26.42 2.68 -22.48
C HIS A 368 26.75 1.37 -23.20
N ASP A 369 26.32 0.21 -22.69
CA ASP A 369 26.78 -1.09 -23.23
C ASP A 369 25.69 -1.90 -23.95
N ASN A 370 24.40 -1.59 -23.74
CA ASN A 370 23.30 -2.23 -24.46
C ASN A 370 22.91 -1.42 -25.72
N ASN A 371 22.38 -2.10 -26.74
CA ASN A 371 21.84 -1.48 -27.96
C ASN A 371 20.64 -0.54 -27.69
N ASP A 372 20.20 -0.43 -26.42
CA ASP A 372 19.16 0.48 -25.89
C ASP A 372 19.73 1.81 -25.34
N TRP A 373 20.87 2.24 -25.85
CA TRP A 373 21.49 3.51 -25.49
C TRP A 373 20.51 4.66 -25.79
N ALA A 374 20.39 5.60 -24.87
CA ALA A 374 19.33 6.63 -24.91
C ALA A 374 19.42 7.58 -26.10
N TYR A 375 20.52 7.57 -26.86
CA TYR A 375 20.85 8.59 -27.84
C TYR A 375 20.60 8.10 -29.29
N ILE A 376 20.45 9.01 -30.26
CA ILE A 376 20.24 8.69 -31.70
C ILE A 376 21.56 8.37 -32.39
N GLU A 377 22.66 8.87 -31.83
CA GLU A 377 24.04 8.69 -32.33
C GLU A 377 25.03 8.42 -31.19
N GLN A 378 25.99 7.50 -31.39
CA GLN A 378 26.99 7.14 -30.41
C GLN A 378 27.71 8.41 -29.89
N LYS A 379 27.33 8.88 -28.70
CA LYS A 379 27.91 10.08 -28.10
C LYS A 379 29.19 9.72 -27.35
N SER A 380 30.18 10.61 -27.39
CA SER A 380 31.39 10.45 -26.61
C SER A 380 31.09 10.66 -25.13
N CYS A 381 31.91 10.10 -24.23
CA CYS A 381 31.75 10.32 -22.79
C CYS A 381 31.72 11.83 -22.45
N GLY A 382 32.48 12.66 -23.18
CA GLY A 382 32.54 14.11 -22.97
C GLY A 382 31.25 14.85 -23.32
N ASP A 383 30.44 14.35 -24.24
CA ASP A 383 29.18 15.00 -24.65
C ASP A 383 28.13 14.96 -23.52
N CYS A 384 28.11 13.85 -22.77
CA CYS A 384 27.18 13.65 -21.65
C CYS A 384 27.79 14.13 -20.33
N HIS A 385 29.05 13.78 -20.06
CA HIS A 385 29.73 14.11 -18.80
C HIS A 385 30.32 15.54 -18.76
N GLY A 386 30.33 16.27 -19.89
CA GLY A 386 30.80 17.65 -20.00
C GLY A 386 29.72 18.74 -19.98
N GLY A 387 28.43 18.38 -19.89
CA GLY A 387 27.36 19.39 -19.80
C GLY A 387 25.90 18.93 -19.90
N TYR A 388 25.63 17.68 -20.29
CA TYR A 388 24.25 17.17 -20.49
C TYR A 388 24.03 15.75 -19.94
N PRO A 389 24.20 15.49 -18.63
CA PRO A 389 23.83 14.19 -18.08
C PRO A 389 22.31 13.99 -18.21
N ILE A 390 21.87 12.90 -18.85
CA ILE A 390 20.46 12.50 -18.81
C ILE A 390 20.11 12.12 -17.38
N THR A 391 19.12 12.81 -16.85
CA THR A 391 18.60 12.50 -15.53
C THR A 391 17.64 11.32 -15.63
N CYS A 392 17.86 10.24 -14.86
CA CYS A 392 16.96 9.07 -14.80
C CYS A 392 15.50 9.52 -14.68
N SER A 393 15.23 10.47 -13.79
CA SER A 393 13.93 11.03 -13.52
C SER A 393 13.26 11.76 -14.69
N ASN A 394 13.98 12.21 -15.72
CA ASN A 394 13.33 12.81 -16.89
C ASN A 394 12.72 11.76 -17.84
N CYS A 395 13.13 10.51 -17.70
CA CYS A 395 12.74 9.40 -18.56
C CYS A 395 12.04 8.27 -17.82
N HIS A 396 12.34 8.09 -16.54
CA HIS A 396 12.02 6.87 -15.80
C HIS A 396 11.01 7.18 -14.70
N TYR A 397 9.73 7.19 -15.09
CA TYR A 397 8.57 7.45 -14.24
C TYR A 397 7.31 6.86 -14.87
N HIS A 398 6.26 6.65 -14.08
CA HIS A 398 4.99 6.09 -14.58
C HIS A 398 4.34 6.93 -15.68
N ASN A 399 3.82 6.25 -16.70
CA ASN A 399 3.21 6.84 -17.89
C ASN A 399 4.16 7.85 -18.58
N SER A 400 5.47 7.58 -18.53
CA SER A 400 6.40 8.31 -19.36
C SER A 400 6.35 7.76 -20.78
N SER A 401 6.87 8.54 -21.72
CA SER A 401 7.00 8.11 -23.10
C SER A 401 8.30 8.64 -23.66
N LYS A 402 8.67 8.10 -24.82
CA LYS A 402 9.81 8.54 -25.62
C LYS A 402 9.97 10.07 -25.73
N THR A 403 8.86 10.79 -25.81
CA THR A 403 8.84 12.24 -26.00
C THR A 403 9.13 13.03 -24.72
N ASN A 404 8.96 12.41 -23.56
CA ASN A 404 9.09 13.07 -22.27
C ASN A 404 10.54 13.34 -21.86
N CYS A 405 11.49 12.61 -22.45
CA CYS A 405 12.90 12.77 -22.18
C CYS A 405 13.52 14.06 -22.77
N ASN A 406 12.76 14.82 -23.58
CA ASN A 406 13.10 16.15 -24.13
C ASN A 406 14.59 16.40 -24.34
N ASN A 407 15.25 15.51 -25.09
CA ASN A 407 16.58 15.73 -25.60
C ASN A 407 16.54 15.45 -27.12
N PRO A 408 16.86 16.45 -27.98
CA PRO A 408 16.83 16.30 -29.43
C PRO A 408 17.84 15.25 -29.96
N ALA A 409 18.69 14.72 -29.08
CA ALA A 409 19.63 13.65 -29.37
C ALA A 409 19.11 12.23 -28.99
N LEU A 410 17.80 11.99 -28.75
CA LEU A 410 17.24 10.65 -28.44
C LEU A 410 16.40 10.03 -29.59
N PRO A 411 16.47 8.72 -29.87
CA PRO A 411 15.84 8.09 -31.03
C PRO A 411 14.32 8.05 -30.90
N ALA A 412 13.64 8.29 -32.03
CA ALA A 412 12.18 8.38 -32.14
C ALA A 412 11.43 7.06 -31.84
N THR A 413 12.15 5.97 -31.56
CA THR A 413 11.66 4.60 -31.43
C THR A 413 11.66 4.05 -30.00
N ARG A 414 12.14 4.79 -28.99
CA ARG A 414 12.37 4.22 -27.65
C ARG A 414 11.31 4.62 -26.61
N ASP A 415 10.44 3.70 -26.27
CA ASP A 415 9.54 3.85 -25.12
C ASP A 415 10.34 3.85 -23.82
N THR A 416 10.31 4.98 -23.11
CA THR A 416 10.80 5.06 -21.73
C THR A 416 9.67 4.66 -20.81
N PHE A 417 9.95 3.80 -19.83
CA PHE A 417 9.03 3.29 -18.80
C PHE A 417 7.57 3.23 -19.23
#